data_AF-A0A4P6KEI1-F1
#
_entry.id   AF-A0A4P6KEI1-F1
#
_cell.length_a   1.000
_cell.length_b   1.000
_cell.length_c   1.000
_cell.angle_alpha   90.00
_cell.angle_beta   90.00
_cell.angle_gamma   90.00
#
_symmetry.space_group_name_H-M   'P 1'
#
loop_
_entity.id
_entity.type
_entity.pdbx_description
1 polymer ?
#
loop_
_entity_poly.entity_id
_entity_poly.type
_entity_poly.pdbx_seq_one_letter_code
_entity_poly.pdbx_strand_id
1 'polypeptide(L)'
;MTETPQPITIAVEAGTAPPAPLAGGVSDARLALWRVEREFWRPRLLVARDASGTAVGAALTAGRPHTAARKIVDILAADDEVWAALLGAARDDAPPVDAAHPAPIAVHFEEHLAHGGVSGARRDRLAALGFAPAPRPVPSIPSTRVGDPAEVAAWSWWHGAAPARLAPYYGQTTEVTCGAVSSLMALEHLGSGGFDPESLVANRAAEIAFWRRATNLPACEPVGLAVETAKAGAESGLVAGLPRVVLSTTGPVLVEEFSADESERMLRIDLQQESLRQAEELGLPVERRWIEVAEIADLVRDGAQVLLLIDLTELVADPTPHWVLATDVVDGALVVSDPWVHYPNGESWVDAFALPIPLSDIDLVTRWGDPAYRGVIVLPPAAR
;
A
#
# COMPACT_ATOMS: atom_id res chain seq x y z
N MET A 1 -18.52 -39.09 20.23
CA MET A 1 -19.19 -39.09 18.91
C MET A 1 -18.74 -37.81 18.23
N THR A 2 -17.76 -37.90 17.35
CA THR A 2 -17.36 -36.78 16.49
C THR A 2 -18.47 -36.61 15.47
N GLU A 3 -19.30 -35.58 15.62
CA GLU A 3 -20.25 -35.17 14.58
C GLU A 3 -19.48 -34.98 13.28
N THR A 4 -19.86 -35.70 12.24
CA THR A 4 -19.37 -35.46 10.89
C THR A 4 -19.75 -34.02 10.54
N PRO A 5 -18.80 -33.17 10.12
CA PRO A 5 -19.11 -31.78 9.78
C PRO A 5 -20.21 -31.77 8.71
N GLN A 6 -21.26 -30.97 8.92
CA GLN A 6 -22.34 -30.86 7.95
C GLN A 6 -21.76 -30.31 6.63
N PRO A 7 -22.14 -30.88 5.48
CA PRO A 7 -21.66 -30.40 4.20
C PRO A 7 -22.17 -28.97 3.97
N ILE A 8 -21.23 -28.04 3.73
CA ILE A 8 -21.53 -26.67 3.33
C ILE A 8 -21.18 -26.46 1.86
N THR A 9 -21.87 -25.53 1.22
CA THR A 9 -21.53 -25.03 -0.12
C THR A 9 -21.16 -23.56 -0.04
N ILE A 10 -20.07 -23.16 -0.70
CA ILE A 10 -19.64 -21.76 -0.77
C ILE A 10 -19.82 -21.27 -2.20
N ALA A 11 -20.49 -20.13 -2.37
CA ALA A 11 -20.71 -19.48 -3.65
C ALA A 11 -20.50 -17.97 -3.56
N VAL A 12 -20.14 -17.35 -4.69
CA VAL A 12 -20.08 -15.90 -4.81
C VAL A 12 -21.49 -15.37 -5.08
N GLU A 13 -21.94 -14.44 -4.25
CA GLU A 13 -23.25 -13.80 -4.35
C GLU A 13 -23.11 -12.30 -4.67
N ALA A 14 -24.19 -11.68 -5.15
CA ALA A 14 -24.20 -10.26 -5.49
C ALA A 14 -24.32 -9.38 -4.23
N GLY A 15 -23.75 -8.19 -4.30
CA GLY A 15 -23.75 -7.20 -3.21
C GLY A 15 -22.65 -7.43 -2.18
N THR A 16 -22.67 -6.65 -1.11
CA THR A 16 -21.64 -6.65 -0.05
C THR A 16 -22.21 -6.88 1.34
N ALA A 17 -23.53 -6.87 1.50
CA ALA A 17 -24.17 -7.03 2.81
C ALA A 17 -24.16 -8.50 3.24
N PRO A 18 -23.87 -8.80 4.51
CA PRO A 18 -23.95 -10.16 5.00
C PRO A 18 -25.42 -10.64 4.98
N PRO A 19 -25.68 -11.91 4.67
CA PRO A 19 -27.02 -12.49 4.77
C PRO A 19 -27.67 -12.25 6.13
N ALA A 20 -28.99 -11.97 6.14
CA ALA A 20 -29.72 -11.60 7.35
C ALA A 20 -29.56 -12.55 8.56
N PRO A 21 -29.52 -13.90 8.40
CA PRO A 21 -29.28 -14.81 9.53
C PRO A 21 -27.94 -14.59 10.24
N LEU A 22 -26.93 -14.10 9.52
CA LEU A 22 -25.58 -13.86 10.05
C LEU A 22 -25.43 -12.48 10.69
N ALA A 23 -26.27 -11.52 10.31
CA ALA A 23 -26.26 -10.19 10.91
C ALA A 23 -26.83 -10.22 12.35
N GLY A 24 -27.66 -11.21 12.68
CA GLY A 24 -28.22 -11.39 14.02
C GLY A 24 -27.13 -11.70 15.05
N GLY A 25 -26.88 -10.75 15.97
CA GLY A 25 -25.88 -10.91 17.03
C GLY A 25 -24.50 -10.31 16.72
N VAL A 26 -24.32 -9.72 15.53
CA VAL A 26 -23.13 -8.93 15.18
C VAL A 26 -23.34 -7.48 15.60
N SER A 27 -22.31 -6.84 16.17
CA SER A 27 -22.41 -5.44 16.57
C SER A 27 -22.59 -4.52 15.35
N ASP A 28 -23.30 -3.41 15.53
CA ASP A 28 -23.50 -2.43 14.45
C ASP A 28 -22.18 -1.86 13.92
N ALA A 29 -21.17 -1.71 14.79
CA ALA A 29 -19.84 -1.26 14.42
C ALA A 29 -19.16 -2.25 13.47
N ARG A 30 -19.22 -3.56 13.74
CA ARG A 30 -18.67 -4.57 12.84
C ARG A 30 -19.48 -4.68 11.55
N LEU A 31 -20.81 -4.60 11.62
CA LEU A 31 -21.66 -4.56 10.43
C LEU A 31 -21.44 -3.29 9.58
N ALA A 32 -20.94 -2.20 10.15
CA ALA A 32 -20.59 -1.00 9.39
C ALA A 32 -19.47 -1.27 8.37
N LEU A 33 -18.52 -2.17 8.67
CA LEU A 33 -17.46 -2.58 7.75
C LEU A 33 -18.01 -3.10 6.42
N TRP A 34 -19.13 -3.83 6.47
CA TRP A 34 -19.79 -4.44 5.30
C TRP A 34 -20.64 -3.44 4.49
N ARG A 35 -20.98 -2.30 5.09
CA ARG A 35 -21.83 -1.25 4.49
C ARG A 35 -21.05 -0.14 3.80
N VAL A 36 -19.72 -0.11 3.96
CA VAL A 36 -18.86 0.85 3.28
C VAL A 36 -18.86 0.61 1.77
N GLU A 37 -18.98 1.70 1.02
CA GLU A 37 -19.01 1.71 -0.44
C GLU A 37 -17.63 1.34 -1.00
N ARG A 38 -17.60 0.37 -1.91
CA ARG A 38 -16.35 -0.25 -2.41
C ARG A 38 -16.42 -0.60 -3.88
N GLU A 39 -17.36 -0.07 -4.65
CA GLU A 39 -17.60 -0.57 -6.02
C GLU A 39 -16.34 -0.46 -6.88
N PHE A 40 -15.57 0.61 -6.70
CA PHE A 40 -14.28 0.81 -7.35
C PHE A 40 -13.23 -0.26 -6.97
N TRP A 41 -13.30 -0.83 -5.76
CA TRP A 41 -12.45 -1.94 -5.26
C TRP A 41 -13.01 -3.34 -5.54
N ARG A 42 -14.01 -3.44 -6.43
CA ARG A 42 -14.66 -4.70 -6.87
C ARG A 42 -14.90 -5.69 -5.74
N PRO A 43 -15.82 -5.35 -4.81
CA PRO A 43 -16.03 -6.15 -3.64
C PRO A 43 -16.70 -7.47 -4.05
N ARG A 44 -16.41 -8.54 -3.32
CA ARG A 44 -17.04 -9.85 -3.55
C ARG A 44 -17.48 -10.46 -2.24
N LEU A 45 -18.71 -10.95 -2.26
CA LEU A 45 -19.34 -11.65 -1.16
C LEU A 45 -19.33 -13.15 -1.44
N LEU A 46 -18.59 -13.90 -0.62
CA LEU A 46 -18.65 -15.36 -0.60
C LEU A 46 -19.59 -15.77 0.52
N VAL A 47 -20.59 -16.60 0.22
CA VAL A 47 -21.59 -17.07 1.21
C VAL A 47 -21.50 -18.57 1.36
N ALA A 48 -21.34 -19.04 2.60
CA ALA A 48 -21.43 -20.43 2.98
C ALA A 48 -22.87 -20.77 3.39
N ARG A 49 -23.44 -21.81 2.77
CA ARG A 49 -24.79 -22.32 3.08
C ARG A 49 -24.74 -23.77 3.51
N ASP A 50 -25.57 -24.13 4.49
CA ASP A 50 -25.75 -25.52 4.90
C ASP A 50 -26.64 -26.30 3.91
N ALA A 51 -26.88 -27.58 4.19
CA ALA A 51 -27.73 -28.44 3.37
C ALA A 51 -29.20 -27.97 3.26
N SER A 52 -29.67 -27.09 4.15
CA SER A 52 -31.01 -26.49 4.11
C SER A 52 -31.06 -25.23 3.22
N GLY A 53 -29.90 -24.75 2.75
CA GLY A 53 -29.76 -23.48 2.04
C GLY A 53 -29.64 -22.27 2.96
N THR A 54 -29.57 -22.47 4.28
CA THR A 54 -29.43 -21.39 5.27
C THR A 54 -27.99 -20.88 5.26
N ALA A 55 -27.82 -19.55 5.24
CA ALA A 55 -26.49 -18.94 5.33
C ALA A 55 -25.89 -19.15 6.73
N VAL A 56 -24.76 -19.85 6.78
CA VAL A 56 -23.99 -20.18 7.99
C VAL A 56 -22.65 -19.46 8.08
N GLY A 57 -22.25 -18.78 7.00
CA GLY A 57 -21.15 -17.82 7.04
C GLY A 57 -21.06 -16.97 5.78
N ALA A 58 -20.29 -15.89 5.85
CA ALA A 58 -19.99 -15.02 4.74
C ALA A 58 -18.58 -14.43 4.88
N ALA A 59 -17.90 -14.21 3.76
CA ALA A 59 -16.64 -13.48 3.68
C ALA A 59 -16.78 -12.33 2.67
N LEU A 60 -16.30 -11.15 3.04
CA LEU A 60 -16.21 -10.00 2.15
C LEU A 60 -14.76 -9.81 1.73
N THR A 61 -14.52 -9.73 0.43
CA THR A 61 -13.21 -9.40 -0.13
C THR A 61 -13.29 -8.14 -0.98
N ALA A 62 -12.18 -7.42 -1.12
CA ALA A 62 -12.03 -6.26 -1.99
C ALA A 62 -10.57 -6.17 -2.45
N GLY A 63 -10.28 -5.45 -3.53
CA GLY A 63 -8.92 -5.24 -4.00
C GLY A 63 -8.82 -3.97 -4.81
N ARG A 64 -7.74 -3.24 -4.64
CA ARG A 64 -7.48 -1.99 -5.36
C ARG A 64 -7.26 -2.31 -6.86
N PRO A 65 -7.86 -1.54 -7.80
CA PRO A 65 -7.57 -1.71 -9.23
C PRO A 65 -6.08 -1.60 -9.52
N HIS A 66 -5.61 -2.23 -10.59
CA HIS A 66 -4.22 -2.29 -11.04
C HIS A 66 -3.25 -2.92 -10.03
N THR A 67 -3.76 -3.63 -9.03
CA THR A 67 -2.96 -4.37 -8.04
C THR A 67 -3.33 -5.84 -8.03
N ALA A 68 -2.32 -6.70 -7.92
CA ALA A 68 -2.47 -8.15 -7.84
C ALA A 68 -2.67 -8.62 -6.39
N ALA A 69 -3.40 -7.83 -5.59
CA ALA A 69 -3.65 -8.08 -4.18
C ALA A 69 -5.14 -8.07 -3.89
N ARG A 70 -5.58 -8.89 -2.92
CA ARG A 70 -6.92 -8.78 -2.36
C ARG A 70 -6.92 -8.82 -0.85
N LYS A 71 -7.77 -8.00 -0.27
CA LYS A 71 -8.04 -7.99 1.16
C LYS A 71 -9.30 -8.79 1.46
N ILE A 72 -9.21 -9.72 2.41
CA ILE A 72 -10.37 -10.26 3.12
C ILE A 72 -10.70 -9.26 4.21
N VAL A 73 -11.78 -8.50 4.00
CA VAL A 73 -12.22 -7.41 4.86
C VAL A 73 -12.73 -7.95 6.20
N ASP A 74 -13.60 -8.96 6.16
CA ASP A 74 -14.14 -9.61 7.35
C ASP A 74 -14.73 -10.99 6.99
N ILE A 75 -14.83 -11.87 7.98
CA ILE A 75 -15.51 -13.16 7.89
C ILE A 75 -16.47 -13.32 9.08
N LEU A 76 -17.76 -13.46 8.77
CA LEU A 76 -18.80 -13.89 9.71
C LEU A 76 -19.04 -15.38 9.52
N ALA A 77 -19.03 -16.16 10.60
CA ALA A 77 -19.23 -17.60 10.53
C ALA A 77 -19.88 -18.12 11.82
N ALA A 78 -20.73 -19.14 11.68
CA ALA A 78 -21.40 -19.80 12.79
C ALA A 78 -20.42 -20.55 13.72
N ASP A 79 -19.33 -21.08 13.15
CA ASP A 79 -18.28 -21.79 13.88
C ASP A 79 -16.90 -21.65 13.19
N ASP A 80 -15.86 -22.24 13.79
CA ASP A 80 -14.48 -22.15 13.32
C ASP A 80 -14.20 -23.00 12.07
N GLU A 81 -14.99 -24.05 11.79
CA GLU A 81 -14.83 -24.85 10.56
C GLU A 81 -15.39 -24.10 9.36
N VAL A 82 -16.57 -23.49 9.49
CA VAL A 82 -17.15 -22.61 8.47
C VAL A 82 -16.23 -21.40 8.23
N TRP A 83 -15.67 -20.83 9.29
CA TRP A 83 -14.71 -19.73 9.18
C TRP A 83 -13.46 -20.14 8.38
N ALA A 84 -12.87 -21.31 8.68
CA ALA A 84 -11.70 -21.81 7.96
C ALA A 84 -12.00 -22.15 6.49
N ALA A 85 -13.19 -22.69 6.21
CA ALA A 85 -13.63 -22.97 4.84
C ALA A 85 -13.80 -21.69 4.03
N LEU A 86 -14.38 -20.63 4.62
CA LEU A 86 -14.52 -19.31 3.99
C LEU A 86 -13.16 -18.63 3.79
N LEU A 87 -12.25 -18.73 4.75
CA LEU A 87 -10.88 -18.22 4.62
C LEU A 87 -10.16 -18.90 3.44
N GLY A 88 -10.26 -20.23 3.33
CA GLY A 88 -9.70 -20.98 2.21
C GLY A 88 -10.35 -20.60 0.87
N ALA A 89 -11.68 -20.50 0.83
CA ALA A 89 -12.40 -20.09 -0.37
C ALA A 89 -12.08 -18.66 -0.81
N ALA A 90 -11.87 -17.74 0.13
CA ALA A 90 -11.48 -16.36 -0.17
C ALA A 90 -10.01 -16.26 -0.62
N ARG A 91 -9.11 -17.08 -0.07
CA ARG A 91 -7.72 -17.21 -0.54
C ARG A 91 -7.66 -17.74 -1.98
N ASP A 92 -8.50 -18.72 -2.28
CA ASP A 92 -8.52 -19.42 -3.58
C ASP A 92 -9.50 -18.76 -4.59
N ASP A 93 -10.17 -17.67 -4.23
CA ASP A 93 -11.11 -16.97 -5.13
C ASP A 93 -10.36 -16.40 -6.33
N ALA A 94 -10.83 -16.75 -7.52
CA ALA A 94 -10.33 -16.25 -8.79
C ALA A 94 -11.33 -15.23 -9.36
N PRO A 95 -11.22 -13.93 -9.01
CA PRO A 95 -12.07 -12.91 -9.61
C PRO A 95 -11.87 -12.86 -11.14
N PRO A 96 -12.87 -12.35 -11.89
CA PRO A 96 -12.69 -12.04 -13.29
C PRO A 96 -11.48 -11.12 -13.50
N VAL A 97 -10.56 -11.54 -14.35
CA VAL A 97 -9.34 -10.79 -14.68
C VAL A 97 -9.61 -9.90 -15.88
N ASP A 98 -9.20 -8.64 -15.79
CA ASP A 98 -9.19 -7.69 -16.90
C ASP A 98 -8.01 -6.71 -16.80
N ALA A 99 -7.93 -5.74 -17.70
CA ALA A 99 -6.82 -4.81 -17.79
C ALA A 99 -6.61 -3.96 -16.53
N ALA A 100 -7.64 -3.76 -15.70
CA ALA A 100 -7.57 -3.01 -14.45
C ALA A 100 -7.61 -3.92 -13.22
N HIS A 101 -7.77 -5.23 -13.37
CA HIS A 101 -7.93 -6.16 -12.26
C HIS A 101 -7.14 -7.44 -12.57
N PRO A 102 -5.82 -7.43 -12.31
CA PRO A 102 -4.99 -8.60 -12.53
C PRO A 102 -5.36 -9.75 -11.58
N ALA A 103 -4.91 -10.96 -11.91
CA ALA A 103 -5.08 -12.11 -11.04
C ALA A 103 -4.35 -11.87 -9.69
N PRO A 104 -4.97 -12.16 -8.53
CA PRO A 104 -4.32 -11.97 -7.25
C PRO A 104 -3.13 -12.91 -7.07
N ILE A 105 -1.98 -12.35 -6.68
CA ILE A 105 -0.82 -13.10 -6.19
C ILE A 105 -0.63 -12.95 -4.69
N ALA A 106 -1.35 -12.03 -4.05
CA ALA A 106 -1.37 -11.84 -2.60
C ALA A 106 -2.80 -11.75 -2.08
N VAL A 107 -3.04 -12.36 -0.92
CA VAL A 107 -4.28 -12.23 -0.17
C VAL A 107 -3.96 -11.83 1.26
N HIS A 108 -4.51 -10.71 1.70
CA HIS A 108 -4.33 -10.19 3.06
C HIS A 108 -5.62 -10.35 3.85
N PHE A 109 -5.58 -11.01 5.01
CA PHE A 109 -6.69 -11.06 5.95
C PHE A 109 -6.55 -9.93 6.96
N GLU A 110 -7.57 -9.07 7.03
CA GLU A 110 -7.65 -7.94 7.95
C GLU A 110 -8.26 -8.39 9.29
N GLU A 111 -7.44 -8.37 10.34
CA GLU A 111 -7.86 -8.69 11.70
C GLU A 111 -8.30 -7.41 12.43
N HIS A 112 -9.61 -7.24 12.59
CA HIS A 112 -10.20 -6.11 13.34
C HIS A 112 -10.07 -6.30 14.86
N LEU A 113 -9.12 -5.60 15.48
CA LEU A 113 -8.78 -5.80 16.90
C LEU A 113 -9.88 -5.30 17.85
N ALA A 114 -10.60 -4.24 17.47
CA ALA A 114 -11.74 -3.72 18.22
C ALA A 114 -12.97 -4.66 18.25
N HIS A 115 -12.96 -5.75 17.47
CA HIS A 115 -14.08 -6.68 17.34
C HIS A 115 -13.77 -8.08 17.92
N GLY A 116 -12.85 -8.15 18.88
CA GLY A 116 -12.47 -9.37 19.58
C GLY A 116 -11.28 -10.11 18.96
N GLY A 117 -10.75 -9.60 17.84
CA GLY A 117 -9.59 -10.17 17.14
C GLY A 117 -9.77 -11.63 16.70
N VAL A 118 -8.66 -12.25 16.30
CA VAL A 118 -8.63 -13.66 15.91
C VAL A 118 -8.26 -14.53 17.12
N SER A 119 -9.10 -15.53 17.42
CA SER A 119 -8.85 -16.53 18.48
C SER A 119 -7.61 -17.38 18.18
N GLY A 120 -7.01 -18.00 19.20
CA GLY A 120 -5.85 -18.89 19.02
C GLY A 120 -6.12 -20.01 17.99
N ALA A 121 -7.28 -20.66 18.07
CA ALA A 121 -7.68 -21.70 17.13
C ALA A 121 -7.76 -21.19 15.68
N ARG A 122 -8.26 -19.98 15.45
CA ARG A 122 -8.32 -19.37 14.11
C ARG A 122 -6.95 -18.92 13.61
N ARG A 123 -6.03 -18.50 14.50
CA ARG A 123 -4.62 -18.25 14.12
C ARG A 123 -3.94 -19.52 13.63
N ASP A 124 -4.19 -20.65 14.29
CA ASP A 124 -3.68 -21.94 13.83
C ASP A 124 -4.24 -22.31 12.44
N ARG A 125 -5.51 -21.98 12.16
CA ARG A 125 -6.12 -22.18 10.83
C ARG A 125 -5.54 -21.26 9.76
N LEU A 126 -5.26 -19.99 10.07
CA LEU A 126 -4.54 -19.07 9.19
C LEU A 126 -3.18 -19.65 8.80
N ALA A 127 -2.39 -20.05 9.79
CA ALA A 127 -1.07 -20.64 9.56
C ALA A 127 -1.16 -21.94 8.75
N ALA A 128 -2.13 -22.80 9.02
CA ALA A 128 -2.36 -24.04 8.27
C ALA A 128 -2.74 -23.79 6.79
N LEU A 129 -3.37 -22.65 6.49
CA LEU A 129 -3.67 -22.22 5.12
C LEU A 129 -2.55 -21.40 4.46
N GLY A 130 -1.41 -21.24 5.15
CA GLY A 130 -0.22 -20.55 4.65
C GLY A 130 -0.21 -19.04 4.87
N PHE A 131 -1.14 -18.50 5.64
CA PHE A 131 -1.09 -17.09 6.04
C PHE A 131 -0.04 -16.88 7.13
N ALA A 132 0.81 -15.87 6.96
CA ALA A 132 1.78 -15.42 7.97
C ALA A 132 1.38 -14.05 8.52
N PRO A 133 1.62 -13.76 9.81
CA PRO A 133 1.35 -12.44 10.36
C PRO A 133 2.25 -11.40 9.69
N ALA A 134 1.68 -10.28 9.26
CA ALA A 134 2.44 -9.16 8.73
C ALA A 134 3.19 -8.42 9.86
N PRO A 135 4.32 -7.74 9.55
CA PRO A 135 5.00 -6.88 10.51
C PRO A 135 4.05 -5.81 11.08
N ARG A 136 4.23 -5.46 12.35
CA ARG A 136 3.47 -4.38 12.98
C ARG A 136 3.82 -3.04 12.29
N PRO A 137 2.82 -2.26 11.83
CA PRO A 137 3.07 -0.96 11.22
C PRO A 137 3.56 0.05 12.28
N VAL A 138 4.24 1.09 11.81
CA VAL A 138 4.61 2.24 12.64
C VAL A 138 3.33 3.04 12.97
N PRO A 139 3.10 3.48 14.22
CA PRO A 139 1.91 4.23 14.56
C PRO A 139 1.85 5.59 13.82
N SER A 140 0.81 5.80 13.02
CA SER A 140 0.60 7.03 12.25
C SER A 140 -0.88 7.37 12.02
N ILE A 141 -1.59 6.48 11.33
CA ILE A 141 -2.97 6.63 10.88
C ILE A 141 -3.89 5.72 11.71
N PRO A 142 -5.22 5.96 11.78
CA PRO A 142 -6.12 5.23 12.68
C PRO A 142 -5.91 3.71 12.71
N SER A 143 -5.76 3.09 11.53
CA SER A 143 -5.59 1.65 11.40
C SER A 143 -4.30 1.06 11.97
N THR A 144 -3.33 1.92 12.31
CA THR A 144 -2.01 1.54 12.85
C THR A 144 -1.84 1.88 14.34
N ARG A 145 -2.86 2.48 14.97
CA ARG A 145 -2.77 3.03 16.34
C ARG A 145 -3.35 2.06 17.35
N VAL A 146 -2.56 1.73 18.36
CA VAL A 146 -3.01 0.87 19.47
C VAL A 146 -4.22 1.45 20.18
N GLY A 147 -5.29 0.67 20.27
CA GLY A 147 -6.53 1.03 20.94
C GLY A 147 -7.46 1.94 20.13
N ASP A 148 -7.11 2.29 18.89
CA ASP A 148 -8.01 2.99 17.99
C ASP A 148 -9.13 2.04 17.53
N PRO A 149 -10.40 2.49 17.44
CA PRO A 149 -11.48 1.63 16.94
C PRO A 149 -11.25 1.06 15.53
N ALA A 150 -10.42 1.71 14.72
CA ALA A 150 -10.03 1.25 13.39
C ALA A 150 -8.74 0.41 13.39
N GLU A 151 -8.14 0.13 14.55
CA GLU A 151 -6.90 -0.65 14.65
C GLU A 151 -7.07 -2.04 14.05
N VAL A 152 -6.16 -2.40 13.13
CA VAL A 152 -6.14 -3.72 12.51
C VAL A 152 -4.74 -4.34 12.54
N ALA A 153 -4.70 -5.67 12.63
CA ALA A 153 -3.55 -6.46 12.27
C ALA A 153 -3.76 -7.11 10.90
N ALA A 154 -2.70 -7.63 10.27
CA ALA A 154 -2.82 -8.30 8.99
C ALA A 154 -2.14 -9.66 8.99
N TRP A 155 -2.71 -10.56 8.20
CA TRP A 155 -2.13 -11.85 7.87
C TRP A 155 -2.04 -11.96 6.36
N SER A 156 -0.90 -12.35 5.81
CA SER A 156 -0.68 -12.39 4.37
C SER A 156 -0.42 -13.79 3.88
N TRP A 157 -1.08 -14.16 2.80
CA TRP A 157 -0.75 -15.31 1.98
C TRP A 157 -0.26 -14.81 0.61
N TRP A 158 0.75 -15.47 0.07
CA TRP A 158 1.32 -15.17 -1.24
C TRP A 158 1.30 -16.41 -2.11
N HIS A 159 0.96 -16.23 -3.39
CA HIS A 159 1.11 -17.26 -4.40
C HIS A 159 2.61 -17.44 -4.69
N GLY A 160 3.16 -18.60 -4.32
CA GLY A 160 4.59 -18.86 -4.46
C GLY A 160 5.42 -18.24 -3.33
N ALA A 161 6.42 -17.42 -3.68
CA ALA A 161 7.33 -16.82 -2.70
C ALA A 161 6.75 -15.52 -2.15
N ALA A 162 6.76 -15.36 -0.82
CA ALA A 162 6.51 -14.07 -0.19
C ALA A 162 7.68 -13.10 -0.47
N PRO A 163 7.45 -11.77 -0.43
CA PRO A 163 8.52 -10.79 -0.56
C PRO A 163 9.61 -11.03 0.49
N ALA A 164 10.87 -11.04 0.05
CA ALA A 164 12.05 -11.14 0.89
C ALA A 164 12.38 -9.80 1.55
N ARG A 165 11.96 -8.67 0.94
CA ARG A 165 12.14 -7.33 1.50
C ARG A 165 10.80 -6.60 1.58
N LEU A 166 10.56 -6.01 2.74
CA LEU A 166 9.38 -5.20 2.99
C LEU A 166 9.78 -4.03 3.89
N ALA A 167 9.40 -2.81 3.51
CA ALA A 167 9.62 -1.63 4.33
C ALA A 167 8.69 -1.64 5.55
N PRO A 168 9.13 -1.14 6.71
CA PRO A 168 8.21 -0.79 7.79
C PRO A 168 7.18 0.20 7.28
N TYR A 169 5.90 -0.12 7.49
CA TYR A 169 4.82 0.69 6.97
C TYR A 169 4.53 1.89 7.87
N TYR A 170 4.49 3.07 7.28
CA TYR A 170 3.99 4.30 7.89
C TYR A 170 3.00 4.94 6.90
N GLY A 171 1.73 5.09 7.28
CA GLY A 171 0.78 5.83 6.46
C GLY A 171 0.92 7.33 6.65
N GLN A 172 0.80 8.10 5.57
CA GLN A 172 0.86 9.56 5.66
C GLN A 172 -0.31 10.12 6.48
N THR A 173 -0.03 11.19 7.22
CA THR A 173 -1.00 11.78 8.15
C THR A 173 -1.52 13.14 7.67
N THR A 174 -1.20 13.50 6.42
CA THR A 174 -1.69 14.69 5.71
C THR A 174 -1.93 14.35 4.23
N GLU A 175 -2.58 15.25 3.50
CA GLU A 175 -2.87 15.10 2.07
C GLU A 175 -1.64 15.29 1.16
N VAL A 176 -0.51 15.79 1.68
CA VAL A 176 0.59 16.33 0.84
C VAL A 176 1.98 15.76 1.16
N THR A 177 2.05 14.79 2.07
CA THR A 177 3.31 14.28 2.64
C THR A 177 3.78 12.96 2.01
N CYS A 178 3.14 12.47 0.96
CA CYS A 178 3.46 11.17 0.33
C CYS A 178 4.94 10.99 -0.03
N GLY A 179 5.58 12.01 -0.63
CA GLY A 179 7.01 11.97 -0.96
C GLY A 179 7.90 11.83 0.27
N ALA A 180 7.61 12.63 1.30
CA ALA A 180 8.34 12.59 2.57
C ALA A 180 8.20 11.23 3.25
N VAL A 181 6.99 10.68 3.31
CA VAL A 181 6.74 9.39 3.93
C VAL A 181 7.40 8.25 3.15
N SER A 182 7.31 8.23 1.82
CA SER A 182 7.99 7.23 1.00
C SER A 182 9.51 7.24 1.21
N SER A 183 10.10 8.43 1.37
CA SER A 183 11.54 8.57 1.67
C SER A 183 11.88 8.09 3.09
N LEU A 184 11.05 8.44 4.08
CA LEU A 184 11.23 7.98 5.46
C LEU A 184 11.10 6.46 5.58
N MET A 185 10.11 5.84 4.93
CA MET A 185 9.99 4.37 4.88
C MET A 185 11.23 3.73 4.23
N ALA A 186 11.77 4.33 3.17
CA ALA A 186 12.96 3.82 2.51
C ALA A 186 14.20 3.90 3.41
N LEU A 187 14.38 5.02 4.12
CA LEU A 187 15.46 5.21 5.10
C LEU A 187 15.29 4.28 6.32
N GLU A 188 14.07 4.10 6.80
CA GLU A 188 13.78 3.17 7.90
C GLU A 188 14.08 1.71 7.50
N HIS A 189 13.78 1.32 6.26
CA HIS A 189 14.14 0.01 5.73
C HIS A 189 15.67 -0.21 5.66
N LEU A 190 16.46 0.86 5.53
CA LEU A 190 17.92 0.82 5.65
C LEU A 190 18.40 0.84 7.12
N GLY A 191 17.50 0.96 8.08
CA GLY A 191 17.78 0.91 9.52
C GLY A 191 17.97 2.28 10.19
N SER A 192 17.41 3.36 9.64
CA SER A 192 17.59 4.72 10.19
C SER A 192 17.11 4.86 11.63
N GLY A 193 16.14 4.05 12.06
CA GLY A 193 15.51 4.20 13.36
C GLY A 193 14.90 5.59 13.53
N GLY A 194 14.45 6.18 12.41
CA GLY A 194 13.84 7.51 12.37
C GLY A 194 12.41 7.50 12.89
N PHE A 195 11.77 6.34 12.92
CA PHE A 195 10.47 6.13 13.54
C PHE A 195 10.57 5.55 14.95
N ASP A 196 9.75 6.08 15.84
CA ASP A 196 9.54 5.58 17.18
C ASP A 196 8.29 4.65 17.20
N PRO A 197 8.46 3.34 17.48
CA PRO A 197 7.36 2.39 17.47
C PRO A 197 6.28 2.67 18.53
N GLU A 198 6.53 3.55 19.50
CA GLU A 198 5.63 3.84 20.60
C GLU A 198 5.17 5.31 20.63
N SER A 199 5.59 6.17 19.68
CA SER A 199 5.30 7.61 19.71
C SER A 199 4.70 8.16 18.42
N LEU A 200 3.38 8.25 18.39
CA LEU A 200 2.62 8.92 17.32
C LEU A 200 3.06 10.37 17.09
N VAL A 201 3.36 11.09 18.17
CA VAL A 201 3.74 12.51 18.11
C VAL A 201 5.12 12.69 17.49
N ALA A 202 6.08 11.84 17.87
CA ALA A 202 7.42 11.90 17.29
C ALA A 202 7.38 11.54 15.80
N ASN A 203 6.64 10.51 15.42
CA ASN A 203 6.57 10.10 14.02
C ASN A 203 5.90 11.15 13.13
N ARG A 204 4.80 11.75 13.59
CA ARG A 204 4.18 12.89 12.87
C ARG A 204 5.12 14.09 12.78
N ALA A 205 5.90 14.35 13.82
CA ALA A 205 6.90 15.44 13.78
C ALA A 205 8.00 15.15 12.75
N ALA A 206 8.48 13.90 12.65
CA ALA A 206 9.44 13.47 11.64
C ALA A 206 8.89 13.63 10.21
N GLU A 207 7.66 13.19 9.97
CA GLU A 207 6.94 13.36 8.69
C GLU A 207 6.89 14.84 8.27
N ILE A 208 6.38 15.71 9.14
CA ILE A 208 6.23 17.13 8.84
C ILE A 208 7.60 17.81 8.68
N ALA A 209 8.58 17.45 9.51
CA ALA A 209 9.91 18.03 9.43
C ALA A 209 10.61 17.66 8.10
N PHE A 210 10.46 16.42 7.64
CA PHE A 210 11.01 15.98 6.36
C PHE A 210 10.30 16.69 5.19
N TRP A 211 8.96 16.67 5.18
CA TRP A 211 8.17 17.35 4.14
C TRP A 211 8.52 18.84 4.02
N ARG A 212 8.66 19.56 5.13
CA ARG A 212 9.03 20.98 5.13
C ARG A 212 10.36 21.27 4.46
N ARG A 213 11.29 20.31 4.43
CA ARG A 213 12.58 20.47 3.75
C ARG A 213 12.53 20.06 2.27
N ALA A 214 11.69 19.09 1.93
CA ALA A 214 11.63 18.49 0.59
C ALA A 214 10.59 19.11 -0.35
N THR A 215 9.60 19.82 0.19
CA THR A 215 8.45 20.33 -0.58
C THR A 215 8.77 21.57 -1.43
N ASN A 216 8.14 21.65 -2.60
CA ASN A 216 8.03 22.84 -3.44
C ASN A 216 6.63 23.47 -3.37
N LEU A 217 5.88 23.25 -2.28
CA LEU A 217 4.56 23.81 -2.00
C LEU A 217 3.42 23.27 -2.91
N PRO A 218 2.65 22.24 -2.52
CA PRO A 218 2.91 21.33 -1.41
C PRO A 218 3.60 20.02 -1.86
N ALA A 219 3.68 19.76 -3.16
CA ALA A 219 4.30 18.56 -3.71
C ALA A 219 5.81 18.53 -3.47
N CYS A 220 6.39 17.33 -3.34
CA CYS A 220 7.84 17.13 -3.37
C CYS A 220 8.22 16.69 -4.79
N GLU A 221 8.94 17.51 -5.52
CA GLU A 221 9.44 17.13 -6.85
C GLU A 221 10.64 16.15 -6.75
N PRO A 222 10.92 15.35 -7.79
CA PRO A 222 11.91 14.26 -7.74
C PRO A 222 13.32 14.65 -7.25
N VAL A 223 13.84 15.82 -7.67
CA VAL A 223 15.21 16.23 -7.33
C VAL A 223 15.30 16.70 -5.89
N GLY A 224 14.43 17.62 -5.46
CA GLY A 224 14.35 18.11 -4.08
C GLY A 224 14.09 16.99 -3.08
N LEU A 225 13.24 16.02 -3.44
CA LEU A 225 13.00 14.84 -2.63
C LEU A 225 14.27 13.97 -2.48
N ALA A 226 15.01 13.75 -3.57
CA ALA A 226 16.25 12.99 -3.53
C ALA A 226 17.36 13.72 -2.74
N VAL A 227 17.44 15.05 -2.85
CA VAL A 227 18.36 15.89 -2.07
C VAL A 227 18.14 15.71 -0.57
N GLU A 228 16.91 15.83 -0.10
CA GLU A 228 16.61 15.67 1.33
C GLU A 228 16.74 14.23 1.81
N THR A 229 16.42 13.25 0.95
CA THR A 229 16.68 11.84 1.22
C THR A 229 18.18 11.56 1.39
N ALA A 230 19.02 12.16 0.54
CA ALA A 230 20.47 12.03 0.63
C ALA A 230 21.02 12.65 1.92
N LYS A 231 20.55 13.85 2.30
CA LYS A 231 20.95 14.51 3.55
C LYS A 231 20.58 13.68 4.78
N ALA A 232 19.32 13.23 4.86
CA ALA A 232 18.86 12.39 5.97
C ALA A 232 19.58 11.01 6.01
N GLY A 233 19.87 10.45 4.84
CA GLY A 233 20.68 9.24 4.71
C GLY A 233 22.11 9.41 5.19
N ALA A 234 22.73 10.55 4.92
CA ALA A 234 24.07 10.89 5.41
C ALA A 234 24.09 11.13 6.92
N GLU A 235 23.07 11.79 7.47
CA GLU A 235 22.93 12.02 8.92
C GLU A 235 22.80 10.71 9.71
N SER A 236 22.12 9.72 9.14
CA SER A 236 21.97 8.39 9.75
C SER A 236 23.17 7.46 9.49
N GLY A 237 24.01 7.76 8.49
CA GLY A 237 25.20 6.98 8.14
C GLY A 237 24.90 5.64 7.45
N LEU A 238 23.70 5.46 6.91
CA LEU A 238 23.18 4.15 6.44
C LEU A 238 23.15 3.97 4.93
N VAL A 239 23.29 5.05 4.16
CA VAL A 239 23.22 4.95 2.70
C VAL A 239 24.62 4.74 2.16
N ALA A 240 24.85 3.58 1.52
CA ALA A 240 26.14 3.17 0.97
C ALA A 240 26.64 4.07 -0.18
N GLY A 241 25.75 4.90 -0.73
CA GLY A 241 26.02 5.86 -1.77
C GLY A 241 24.90 6.89 -1.87
N LEU A 242 25.05 7.86 -2.77
CA LEU A 242 24.00 8.85 -3.00
C LEU A 242 22.81 8.22 -3.74
N PRO A 243 21.57 8.64 -3.43
CA PRO A 243 20.42 8.39 -4.31
C PRO A 243 20.69 8.87 -5.73
N ARG A 244 20.01 8.27 -6.70
CA ARG A 244 20.01 8.72 -8.10
C ARG A 244 18.60 9.12 -8.51
N VAL A 245 18.47 10.20 -9.26
CA VAL A 245 17.21 10.61 -9.91
C VAL A 245 17.25 10.22 -11.38
N VAL A 246 16.17 9.61 -11.87
CA VAL A 246 15.91 9.47 -13.31
C VAL A 246 14.61 10.18 -13.62
N LEU A 247 14.70 11.25 -14.41
CA LEU A 247 13.57 12.10 -14.77
C LEU A 247 13.51 12.27 -16.27
N SER A 248 12.42 11.84 -16.91
CA SER A 248 12.37 11.78 -18.38
C SER A 248 12.22 13.12 -19.09
N THR A 249 11.98 14.21 -18.36
CA THR A 249 11.81 15.57 -18.90
C THR A 249 12.92 16.50 -18.44
N THR A 250 13.24 17.48 -19.29
CA THR A 250 14.13 18.61 -18.94
C THR A 250 13.35 19.82 -18.42
N GLY A 251 12.02 19.84 -18.61
CA GLY A 251 11.14 20.93 -18.15
C GLY A 251 10.77 20.81 -16.67
N PRO A 252 10.06 21.81 -16.13
CA PRO A 252 9.54 21.75 -14.77
C PRO A 252 8.43 20.70 -14.65
N VAL A 253 8.33 20.11 -13.46
CA VAL A 253 7.39 19.03 -13.13
C VAL A 253 6.47 19.41 -11.98
N LEU A 254 5.34 18.73 -11.83
CA LEU A 254 4.33 18.96 -10.77
C LEU A 254 3.88 20.43 -10.73
N VAL A 255 3.74 21.03 -11.93
CA VAL A 255 3.34 22.43 -12.13
C VAL A 255 2.10 22.57 -13.01
N GLU A 256 1.48 21.45 -13.40
CA GLU A 256 0.35 21.39 -14.34
C GLU A 256 -0.88 22.12 -13.78
N GLU A 257 -1.18 21.89 -12.50
CA GLU A 257 -2.31 22.49 -11.79
C GLU A 257 -2.19 24.01 -11.62
N PHE A 258 -0.97 24.55 -11.70
CA PHE A 258 -0.70 25.98 -11.52
C PHE A 258 -0.60 26.74 -12.85
N SER A 259 -0.98 26.12 -13.98
CA SER A 259 -0.92 26.75 -15.30
C SER A 259 -1.75 28.04 -15.43
N ALA A 260 -2.79 28.21 -14.60
CA ALA A 260 -3.61 29.43 -14.56
C ALA A 260 -3.05 30.53 -13.62
N ASP A 261 -2.09 30.19 -12.75
CA ASP A 261 -1.44 31.11 -11.81
C ASP A 261 0.07 31.13 -12.07
N GLU A 262 0.48 32.04 -12.96
CA GLU A 262 1.87 32.16 -13.38
C GLU A 262 2.81 32.50 -12.20
N SER A 263 2.33 33.18 -11.16
CA SER A 263 3.18 33.53 -10.01
C SER A 263 3.48 32.31 -9.16
N GLU A 264 2.46 31.51 -8.86
CA GLU A 264 2.61 30.22 -8.17
C GLU A 264 3.44 29.23 -8.98
N ARG A 265 3.23 29.18 -10.31
CA ARG A 265 4.02 28.35 -11.22
C ARG A 265 5.49 28.76 -11.23
N MET A 266 5.80 30.04 -11.39
CA MET A 266 7.18 30.53 -11.41
C MET A 266 7.91 30.29 -10.09
N LEU A 267 7.24 30.50 -8.95
CA LEU A 267 7.82 30.19 -7.64
C LEU A 267 8.23 28.72 -7.53
N ARG A 268 7.39 27.78 -8.00
CA ARG A 268 7.71 26.33 -8.00
C ARG A 268 8.87 25.98 -8.92
N ILE A 269 8.96 26.65 -10.07
CA ILE A 269 10.08 26.50 -10.99
C ILE A 269 11.38 26.97 -10.31
N ASP A 270 11.37 28.11 -9.64
CA ASP A 270 12.54 28.61 -8.89
C ASP A 270 12.96 27.65 -7.78
N LEU A 271 12.01 27.06 -7.05
CA LEU A 271 12.29 26.04 -6.03
C LEU A 271 12.89 24.75 -6.62
N GLN A 272 12.49 24.36 -7.84
CA GLN A 272 13.12 23.25 -8.58
C GLN A 272 14.55 23.58 -9.02
N GLN A 273 14.82 24.83 -9.44
CA GLN A 273 16.19 25.25 -9.76
C GLN A 273 17.09 25.22 -8.53
N GLU A 274 16.58 25.62 -7.37
CA GLU A 274 17.32 25.51 -6.10
C GLU A 274 17.58 24.05 -5.72
N SER A 275 16.63 23.16 -5.98
CA SER A 275 16.81 21.71 -5.76
C SER A 275 17.90 21.13 -6.67
N LEU A 276 17.93 21.53 -7.95
CA LEU A 276 19.00 21.16 -8.88
C LEU A 276 20.37 21.67 -8.43
N ARG A 277 20.46 22.92 -7.98
CA ARG A 277 21.69 23.50 -7.43
C ARG A 277 22.22 22.69 -6.24
N GLN A 278 21.33 22.31 -5.31
CA GLN A 278 21.71 21.47 -4.17
C GLN A 278 22.09 20.05 -4.58
N ALA A 279 21.43 19.48 -5.59
CA ALA A 279 21.81 18.18 -6.14
C ALA A 279 23.23 18.21 -6.72
N GLU A 280 23.59 19.26 -7.47
CA GLU A 280 24.96 19.47 -7.97
C GLU A 280 25.98 19.62 -6.84
N GLU A 281 25.67 20.39 -5.79
CA GLU A 281 26.54 20.54 -4.62
C GLU A 281 26.81 19.22 -3.88
N LEU A 282 25.80 18.37 -3.79
CA LEU A 282 25.91 17.03 -3.19
C LEU A 282 26.54 16.00 -4.14
N GLY A 283 26.65 16.29 -5.43
CA GLY A 283 27.07 15.32 -6.45
C GLY A 283 26.02 14.24 -6.75
N LEU A 284 24.73 14.54 -6.55
CA LEU A 284 23.62 13.65 -6.82
C LEU A 284 23.44 13.43 -8.35
N PRO A 285 23.48 12.20 -8.86
CA PRO A 285 23.26 11.95 -10.28
C PRO A 285 21.79 12.19 -10.67
N VAL A 286 21.58 13.06 -11.67
CA VAL A 286 20.26 13.32 -12.27
C VAL A 286 20.31 12.95 -13.75
N GLU A 287 19.71 11.82 -14.12
CA GLU A 287 19.64 11.33 -15.49
C GLU A 287 18.37 11.84 -16.19
N ARG A 288 18.50 12.43 -17.38
CA ARG A 288 17.39 12.96 -18.17
C ARG A 288 16.95 11.99 -19.27
N ARG A 289 16.19 10.96 -18.91
CA ARG A 289 15.73 9.92 -19.83
C ARG A 289 14.49 9.19 -19.33
N TRP A 290 13.78 8.55 -20.25
CA TRP A 290 12.76 7.57 -19.90
C TRP A 290 13.44 6.31 -19.34
N ILE A 291 13.10 5.93 -18.11
CA ILE A 291 13.51 4.65 -17.53
C ILE A 291 12.42 3.62 -17.79
N GLU A 292 12.81 2.50 -18.41
CA GLU A 292 11.90 1.40 -18.69
C GLU A 292 11.57 0.64 -17.41
N VAL A 293 10.33 0.13 -17.28
CA VAL A 293 9.90 -0.60 -16.08
C VAL A 293 10.72 -1.87 -15.85
N ALA A 294 11.22 -2.49 -16.92
CA ALA A 294 12.14 -3.62 -16.81
C ALA A 294 13.43 -3.25 -16.06
N GLU A 295 13.99 -2.06 -16.31
CA GLU A 295 15.17 -1.55 -15.60
C GLU A 295 14.84 -1.25 -14.13
N ILE A 296 13.68 -0.67 -13.85
CA ILE A 296 13.21 -0.46 -12.46
C ILE A 296 13.15 -1.79 -11.71
N ALA A 297 12.55 -2.82 -12.32
CA ALA A 297 12.44 -4.14 -11.72
C ALA A 297 13.82 -4.78 -11.49
N ASP A 298 14.77 -4.62 -12.41
CA ASP A 298 16.13 -5.13 -12.25
C ASP A 298 16.87 -4.43 -11.10
N LEU A 299 16.75 -3.10 -11.00
CA LEU A 299 17.32 -2.35 -9.87
C LEU A 299 16.78 -2.85 -8.53
N VAL A 300 15.47 -3.07 -8.44
CA VAL A 300 14.84 -3.60 -7.22
C VAL A 300 15.31 -5.04 -6.96
N ARG A 301 15.39 -5.92 -7.97
CA ARG A 301 15.94 -7.28 -7.79
C ARG A 301 17.37 -7.27 -7.25
N ASP A 302 18.18 -6.32 -7.69
CA ASP A 302 19.57 -6.12 -7.25
C ASP A 302 19.67 -5.50 -5.83
N GLY A 303 18.54 -5.21 -5.19
CA GLY A 303 18.45 -4.78 -3.80
C GLY A 303 18.32 -3.27 -3.63
N ALA A 304 18.19 -2.50 -4.71
CA ALA A 304 17.86 -1.09 -4.61
C ALA A 304 16.42 -0.91 -4.08
N GLN A 305 16.18 0.22 -3.44
CA GLN A 305 14.83 0.70 -3.16
C GLN A 305 14.49 1.81 -4.14
N VAL A 306 13.26 1.82 -4.63
CA VAL A 306 12.88 2.76 -5.70
C VAL A 306 11.62 3.52 -5.30
N LEU A 307 11.72 4.84 -5.22
CA LEU A 307 10.55 5.70 -5.12
C LEU A 307 10.04 6.00 -6.52
N LEU A 308 8.74 5.83 -6.71
CA LEU A 308 8.05 6.01 -7.98
C LEU A 308 7.07 7.18 -7.85
N LEU A 309 7.18 8.15 -8.76
CA LEU A 309 6.11 9.13 -8.97
C LEU A 309 5.03 8.48 -9.81
N ILE A 310 3.82 8.40 -9.28
CA ILE A 310 2.65 7.79 -9.91
C ILE A 310 1.48 8.77 -9.99
N ASP A 311 0.55 8.47 -10.89
CA ASP A 311 -0.80 9.03 -10.94
C ASP A 311 -1.74 8.11 -10.13
N LEU A 312 -2.39 8.65 -9.10
CA LEU A 312 -3.34 7.89 -8.27
C LEU A 312 -4.67 7.59 -8.97
N THR A 313 -4.96 8.18 -10.14
CA THR A 313 -6.24 8.06 -10.84
C THR A 313 -6.64 6.60 -11.01
N GLU A 314 -5.72 5.77 -11.51
CA GLU A 314 -6.01 4.38 -11.82
C GLU A 314 -6.19 3.53 -10.55
N LEU A 315 -5.50 3.90 -9.46
CA LEU A 315 -5.45 3.13 -8.22
C LEU A 315 -6.63 3.44 -7.29
N VAL A 316 -7.05 4.71 -7.19
CA VAL A 316 -8.07 5.15 -6.21
C VAL A 316 -9.03 6.22 -6.76
N ALA A 317 -9.06 6.43 -8.09
CA ALA A 317 -9.91 7.44 -8.75
C ALA A 317 -9.64 8.89 -8.29
N ASP A 318 -8.38 9.20 -7.95
CA ASP A 318 -7.93 10.54 -7.55
C ASP A 318 -6.78 11.02 -8.46
N PRO A 319 -6.97 12.06 -9.29
CA PRO A 319 -5.97 12.57 -10.22
C PRO A 319 -4.91 13.45 -9.54
N THR A 320 -4.22 12.86 -8.57
CA THR A 320 -3.20 13.52 -7.76
C THR A 320 -1.83 12.84 -7.99
N PRO A 321 -0.75 13.61 -8.19
CA PRO A 321 0.59 13.04 -8.30
C PRO A 321 1.03 12.52 -6.93
N HIS A 322 1.57 11.32 -6.91
CA HIS A 322 1.80 10.60 -5.65
C HIS A 322 3.10 9.83 -5.65
N TRP A 323 3.70 9.68 -4.48
CA TRP A 323 4.93 8.93 -4.31
C TRP A 323 4.68 7.64 -3.56
N VAL A 324 5.21 6.55 -4.10
CA VAL A 324 5.20 5.22 -3.48
C VAL A 324 6.59 4.60 -3.45
N LEU A 325 6.81 3.61 -2.58
CA LEU A 325 8.09 2.94 -2.40
C LEU A 325 8.04 1.48 -2.88
N ALA A 326 8.85 1.12 -3.86
CA ALA A 326 9.07 -0.28 -4.28
C ALA A 326 10.31 -0.87 -3.60
N THR A 327 10.16 -2.06 -3.00
CA THR A 327 11.25 -2.73 -2.25
C THR A 327 11.58 -4.14 -2.72
N ASP A 328 10.68 -4.81 -3.44
CA ASP A 328 10.91 -6.17 -3.95
C ASP A 328 10.19 -6.43 -5.27
N VAL A 329 10.51 -7.56 -5.92
CA VAL A 329 9.81 -8.06 -7.11
C VAL A 329 9.36 -9.50 -6.86
N VAL A 330 8.06 -9.74 -6.94
CA VAL A 330 7.45 -11.07 -6.77
C VAL A 330 6.55 -11.36 -7.97
N ASP A 331 6.74 -12.51 -8.62
CA ASP A 331 5.90 -13.01 -9.72
C ASP A 331 5.55 -11.98 -10.81
N GLY A 332 6.54 -11.18 -11.23
CA GLY A 332 6.32 -10.15 -12.27
C GLY A 332 5.55 -8.91 -11.79
N ALA A 333 5.51 -8.67 -10.48
CA ALA A 333 4.98 -7.45 -9.86
C ALA A 333 6.03 -6.78 -8.97
N LEU A 334 6.05 -5.44 -8.94
CA LEU A 334 6.75 -4.70 -7.89
C LEU A 334 5.95 -4.75 -6.60
N VAL A 335 6.61 -5.04 -5.49
CA VAL A 335 6.01 -4.97 -4.15
C VAL A 335 6.19 -3.56 -3.63
N VAL A 336 5.06 -2.85 -3.54
CA VAL A 336 4.98 -1.43 -3.25
C VAL A 336 4.40 -1.18 -1.85
N SER A 337 5.01 -0.26 -1.11
CA SER A 337 4.44 0.37 0.07
C SER A 337 3.92 1.75 -0.33
N ASP A 338 2.60 1.90 -0.32
CA ASP A 338 1.91 3.15 -0.60
C ASP A 338 1.58 3.87 0.72
N PRO A 339 2.04 5.11 0.94
CA PRO A 339 1.70 5.84 2.16
C PRO A 339 0.22 6.24 2.26
N TRP A 340 -0.55 6.19 1.18
CA TRP A 340 -1.93 6.64 1.10
C TRP A 340 -2.94 5.49 1.30
N VAL A 341 -3.96 5.79 2.10
CA VAL A 341 -5.08 4.89 2.42
C VAL A 341 -6.38 5.66 2.24
N HIS A 342 -7.27 5.15 1.37
CA HIS A 342 -8.56 5.74 1.07
C HIS A 342 -9.64 5.36 2.11
N TYR A 343 -9.49 5.87 3.33
CA TYR A 343 -10.36 5.56 4.49
C TYR A 343 -11.87 5.57 4.23
N PRO A 344 -12.45 6.56 3.50
CA PRO A 344 -13.90 6.60 3.28
C PRO A 344 -14.45 5.35 2.58
N ASN A 345 -13.61 4.63 1.83
CA ASN A 345 -13.96 3.40 1.11
C ASN A 345 -13.48 2.13 1.83
N GLY A 346 -13.05 2.27 3.08
CA GLY A 346 -12.73 1.13 3.94
C GLY A 346 -11.39 0.48 3.63
N GLU A 347 -10.48 1.22 3.00
CA GLU A 347 -9.07 0.87 3.03
C GLU A 347 -8.49 1.09 4.43
N SER A 348 -7.46 0.30 4.74
CA SER A 348 -6.61 0.43 5.90
C SER A 348 -5.14 0.29 5.45
N TRP A 349 -4.21 0.26 6.39
CA TRP A 349 -2.81 -0.04 6.05
C TRP A 349 -2.62 -1.39 5.33
N VAL A 350 -3.56 -2.33 5.51
CA VAL A 350 -3.54 -3.67 4.91
C VAL A 350 -3.65 -3.62 3.38
N ASP A 351 -4.27 -2.57 2.83
CA ASP A 351 -4.40 -2.38 1.38
C ASP A 351 -3.16 -1.73 0.75
N ALA A 352 -2.21 -1.27 1.57
CA ALA A 352 -1.17 -0.34 1.11
C ALA A 352 0.27 -0.76 1.44
N PHE A 353 0.51 -1.64 2.43
CA PHE A 353 1.87 -1.91 2.91
C PHE A 353 2.74 -2.82 2.03
N ALA A 354 2.12 -3.81 1.38
CA ALA A 354 2.80 -4.84 0.60
C ALA A 354 2.04 -5.12 -0.69
N LEU A 355 1.82 -4.07 -1.48
CA LEU A 355 0.94 -4.06 -2.64
C LEU A 355 1.69 -4.54 -3.89
N PRO A 356 1.45 -5.77 -4.40
CA PRO A 356 1.99 -6.17 -5.69
C PRO A 356 1.29 -5.43 -6.84
N ILE A 357 2.06 -4.66 -7.60
CA ILE A 357 1.60 -4.00 -8.83
C ILE A 357 2.31 -4.64 -10.02
N PRO A 358 1.60 -5.29 -10.96
CA PRO A 358 2.23 -5.89 -12.14
C PRO A 358 3.06 -4.89 -12.94
N LEU A 359 4.13 -5.33 -13.60
CA LEU A 359 5.01 -4.41 -14.33
C LEU A 359 4.29 -3.63 -15.45
N SER A 360 3.25 -4.20 -16.07
CA SER A 360 2.40 -3.48 -17.03
C SER A 360 1.65 -2.31 -16.39
N ASP A 361 1.14 -2.51 -15.18
CA ASP A 361 0.40 -1.51 -14.43
C ASP A 361 1.33 -0.44 -13.86
N ILE A 362 2.55 -0.81 -13.46
CA ILE A 362 3.62 0.15 -13.13
C ILE A 362 3.91 1.08 -14.31
N ASP A 363 3.97 0.55 -15.54
CA ASP A 363 4.21 1.39 -16.72
C ASP A 363 3.07 2.39 -16.95
N LEU A 364 1.83 1.99 -16.68
CA LEU A 364 0.65 2.83 -16.77
C LEU A 364 0.69 3.95 -15.72
N VAL A 365 0.80 3.58 -14.44
CA VAL A 365 0.63 4.55 -13.34
C VAL A 365 1.82 5.50 -13.18
N THR A 366 3.01 5.16 -13.67
CA THR A 366 4.21 6.03 -13.56
C THR A 366 4.32 7.08 -14.67
N ARG A 367 3.19 7.48 -15.27
CA ARG A 367 3.09 8.46 -16.34
C ARG A 367 2.29 9.65 -15.83
N TRP A 368 2.96 10.77 -15.58
CA TRP A 368 2.31 11.99 -15.09
C TRP A 368 2.52 13.16 -16.06
N GLY A 369 1.54 14.04 -16.18
CA GLY A 369 1.59 15.27 -17.00
C GLY A 369 1.27 15.08 -18.48
N ASP A 370 1.24 16.20 -19.21
CA ASP A 370 1.03 16.25 -20.67
C ASP A 370 2.02 17.24 -21.34
N PRO A 371 3.01 16.77 -22.13
CA PRO A 371 3.30 15.36 -22.40
C PRO A 371 3.78 14.61 -21.15
N ALA A 372 3.43 13.32 -21.07
CA ALA A 372 3.77 12.50 -19.91
C ALA A 372 5.29 12.42 -19.66
N TYR A 373 5.66 12.45 -18.38
CA TYR A 373 7.00 12.16 -17.88
C TYR A 373 6.96 11.13 -16.76
N ARG A 374 8.13 10.57 -16.49
CA ARG A 374 8.39 9.59 -15.43
C ARG A 374 9.49 10.10 -14.52
N GLY A 375 9.20 10.15 -13.22
CA GLY A 375 10.14 10.51 -12.16
C GLY A 375 10.38 9.33 -11.24
N VAL A 376 11.66 8.97 -11.06
CA VAL A 376 12.08 7.83 -10.23
C VAL A 376 13.28 8.23 -9.40
N ILE A 377 13.29 7.86 -8.11
CA ILE A 377 14.45 8.01 -7.22
C ILE A 377 14.91 6.62 -6.82
N VAL A 378 16.17 6.30 -7.10
CA VAL A 378 16.79 5.01 -6.80
C VAL A 378 17.73 5.19 -5.63
N LEU A 379 17.43 4.53 -4.51
CA LEU A 379 18.32 4.42 -3.37
C LEU A 379 19.14 3.14 -3.53
N PRO A 380 20.48 3.21 -3.40
CA PRO A 380 21.30 2.02 -3.49
C PRO A 380 20.99 1.04 -2.34
N PRO A 381 21.29 -0.26 -2.51
CA PRO A 381 21.19 -1.22 -1.43
C PRO A 381 22.05 -0.81 -0.22
N ALA A 382 21.67 -1.27 0.97
CA ALA A 382 22.54 -1.18 2.14
C ALA A 382 23.90 -1.82 1.85
N ALA A 383 24.99 -1.25 2.40
CA ALA A 383 26.31 -1.86 2.30
C ALA A 383 26.27 -3.25 2.95
N ARG A 384 26.69 -4.29 2.22
CA ARG A 384 26.73 -5.68 2.72
C ARG A 384 27.79 -5.89 3.78
#